data_AF-A0A9D8BKQ2-F1
#
_entry.id   AF-A0A9D8BKQ2-F1
#
_cell.length_a   1.000
_cell.length_b   1.000
_cell.length_c   1.000
_cell.angle_alpha   90.00
_cell.angle_beta   90.00
_cell.angle_gamma   90.00
#
_symmetry.space_group_name_H-M   'P 1'
#
loop_
_entity.id
_entity.type
_entity.pdbx_description
1 polymer ?
#
loop_
_entity_poly.entity_id
_entity_poly.type
_entity_poly.pdbx_seq_one_letter_code
_entity_poly.pdbx_strand_id
1 'polypeptide(L)' 'MFESFIYSPEKGLQAQVSTAELTLALKEERSILWIDIFDIEDSDIDFLTSVFNLHPLTLED' A
#
# COMPACT_ATOMS: atom_id res chain seq x y z
N MET A 1 -0.16 -12.22 1.03
CA MET A 1 0.38 -11.59 2.27
C MET A 1 1.46 -10.61 1.86
N PHE A 2 1.42 -9.35 2.34
CA PHE A 2 2.34 -8.31 1.89
C PHE A 2 3.15 -7.69 3.03
N GLU A 3 4.32 -7.16 2.69
CA GLU A 3 5.08 -6.26 3.54
C GLU A 3 4.76 -4.80 3.16
N SER A 4 4.76 -3.92 4.17
CA SER A 4 4.38 -2.51 3.98
C SER A 4 5.34 -1.58 4.70
N PHE A 5 5.70 -0.50 4.00
CA PHE A 5 6.62 0.52 4.49
C PHE A 5 6.12 1.91 4.15
N ILE A 6 6.13 2.81 5.13
CA ILE A 6 5.91 4.25 4.95
C ILE A 6 7.18 4.98 5.34
N TYR A 7 7.68 5.84 4.47
CA TYR A 7 8.70 6.81 4.82
C TYR A 7 8.11 8.21 4.76
N SER A 8 8.33 9.00 5.82
CA SER A 8 8.12 10.45 5.79
C SER A 8 9.33 11.20 6.39
N PRO A 9 9.62 12.43 5.94
CA PRO A 9 10.72 13.23 6.49
C PRO A 9 10.62 13.45 8.00
N GLU A 10 9.41 13.54 8.55
CA GLU A 10 9.16 13.87 9.95
C GLU A 10 9.20 12.66 10.88
N LYS A 11 8.75 11.48 10.39
CA LYS A 11 8.60 10.27 11.23
C LYS A 11 9.64 9.19 10.90
N GLY A 12 10.39 9.34 9.80
CA GLY A 12 11.33 8.33 9.31
C GLY A 12 10.62 7.13 8.69
N LEU A 13 11.32 6.00 8.66
CA LEU A 13 10.81 4.74 8.12
C LEU A 13 9.93 4.00 9.15
N GLN A 14 8.75 3.59 8.72
CA GLN A 14 7.81 2.76 9.46
C GLN A 14 7.58 1.48 8.65
N ALA A 15 7.51 0.34 9.34
CA ALA A 15 7.29 -0.98 8.73
C ALA A 15 6.07 -1.66 9.38
N GLN A 16 5.48 -2.64 8.68
CA GLN A 16 4.30 -3.38 9.13
C GLN A 16 3.12 -2.45 9.46
N VAL A 17 2.87 -1.51 8.55
CA VAL A 17 1.85 -0.48 8.72
C VAL A 17 0.47 -1.01 8.38
N SER A 18 -0.54 -0.54 9.12
CA SER A 18 -1.93 -0.92 8.94
C SER A 18 -2.55 -0.25 7.71
N THR A 19 -3.63 -0.84 7.17
CA THR A 19 -4.39 -0.29 6.04
C THR A 19 -4.87 1.16 6.27
N ALA A 20 -5.19 1.51 7.52
CA ALA A 20 -5.59 2.87 7.87
C ALA A 20 -4.43 3.87 7.73
N GLU A 21 -3.22 3.47 8.14
CA GLU A 21 -2.00 4.27 7.99
C GLU A 21 -1.60 4.39 6.52
N LEU A 22 -1.76 3.33 5.72
CA LEU A 22 -1.56 3.35 4.27
C LEU A 22 -2.47 4.37 3.59
N THR A 23 -3.77 4.34 3.92
CA THR A 23 -4.77 5.26 3.35
C THR A 23 -4.47 6.71 3.73
N LEU A 24 -3.93 6.95 4.93
CA LEU A 24 -3.52 8.28 5.36
C LEU A 24 -2.27 8.74 4.60
N ALA A 25 -1.26 7.88 4.48
CA ALA A 25 -0.01 8.18 3.77
C ALA A 25 -0.26 8.49 2.29
N LEU A 26 -1.20 7.80 1.63
CA LEU A 26 -1.61 8.12 0.25
C LEU A 26 -2.11 9.57 0.06
N LYS A 27 -2.52 10.25 1.13
CA LYS A 27 -2.94 11.67 1.10
C LYS A 27 -1.81 12.63 1.46
N GLU A 28 -0.67 12.13 1.93
CA GLU A 28 0.49 12.92 2.32
C GLU A 28 1.47 13.04 1.14
N GLU A 29 1.56 14.24 0.54
CA GLU A 29 2.39 14.50 -0.65
C GLU A 29 3.89 14.23 -0.47
N ARG A 30 4.38 14.24 0.77
CA ARG A 30 5.81 14.07 1.10
C ARG A 30 6.13 12.70 1.68
N SER A 31 5.18 11.77 1.62
CA SER A 31 5.41 10.39 2.05
C SER A 31 5.74 9.51 0.84
N ILE A 32 6.58 8.51 1.07
CA ILE A 32 6.82 7.42 0.12
C ILE A 32 6.23 6.16 0.72
N LEU A 33 5.41 5.49 -0.07
CA LEU A 33 4.84 4.21 0.30
C LEU A 33 5.44 3.10 -0.56
N TRP A 34 5.85 2.01 0.09
CA TRP A 34 6.26 0.79 -0.56
C TRP A 34 5.39 -0.35 -0.04
N ILE A 35 4.77 -1.09 -0.96
CA ILE A 35 4.09 -2.35 -0.67
C ILE A 35 4.80 -3.44 -1.45
N ASP A 36 5.25 -4.48 -0.75
CA ASP A 36 5.87 -5.63 -1.36
C ASP A 36 4.92 -6.82 -1.24
N ILE A 37 4.40 -7.28 -2.38
CA ILE A 37 3.39 -8.34 -2.43
C ILE A 37 4.03 -9.57 -3.04
N PHE A 38 3.94 -10.67 -2.29
CA PHE A 38 4.40 -11.98 -2.72
C PHE A 38 3.22 -12.95 -2.66
N ASP A 39 3.26 -13.97 -3.52
CA ASP A 39 2.23 -15.02 -3.59
C ASP A 39 0.81 -14.44 -3.62
N ILE A 40 0.50 -13.68 -4.70
CA ILE A 40 -0.76 -12.93 -4.83
C ILE A 40 -1.98 -13.83 -4.62
N GLU A 41 -2.85 -13.43 -3.69
CA GLU A 41 -4.15 -14.05 -3.44
C GLU A 41 -5.30 -13.10 -3.83
N ASP A 42 -6.52 -13.63 -3.99
CA ASP A 42 -7.72 -12.82 -4.31
C ASP A 42 -7.93 -11.67 -3.30
N SER A 43 -7.57 -11.89 -2.02
CA SER A 43 -7.68 -10.87 -0.99
C SER A 43 -6.70 -9.70 -1.17
N ASP A 44 -5.56 -9.92 -1.83
CA ASP A 44 -4.60 -8.86 -2.17
C ASP A 44 -5.14 -8.00 -3.34
N ILE A 45 -5.86 -8.60 -4.29
CA ILE A 45 -6.53 -7.89 -5.39
C ILE A 45 -7.61 -6.94 -4.84
N ASP A 46 -8.43 -7.41 -3.90
CA ASP A 46 -9.44 -6.60 -3.22
C ASP A 46 -8.80 -5.42 -2.46
N PHE A 47 -7.66 -5.66 -1.80
CA PHE A 47 -6.89 -4.62 -1.13
C PHE A 47 -6.36 -3.56 -2.11
N LEU A 48 -5.75 -3.99 -3.22
CA LEU A 48 -5.18 -3.11 -4.24
C LEU A 48 -6.25 -2.24 -4.92
N THR A 49 -7.41 -2.83 -5.25
CA THR A 49 -8.53 -2.07 -5.81
C THR A 49 -9.18 -1.13 -4.79
N SER A 50 -9.33 -1.53 -3.53
CA SER A 50 -10.04 -0.71 -2.52
C SER A 50 -9.19 0.41 -1.91
N VAL A 51 -7.89 0.17 -1.67
CA VAL A 51 -7.00 1.12 -0.99
C VAL A 51 -6.31 2.03 -2.00
N PHE A 52 -5.82 1.47 -3.09
CA PHE A 52 -5.07 2.22 -4.11
C PHE A 52 -5.93 2.66 -5.29
N ASN A 53 -7.19 2.22 -5.35
CA ASN A 53 -8.09 2.50 -6.46
C ASN A 53 -7.49 2.09 -7.82
N LEU A 54 -6.71 1.01 -7.82
CA LEU A 54 -6.16 0.44 -9.05
C LEU A 54 -7.27 -0.16 -9.88
N HIS A 55 -7.19 0.02 -11.20
CA HIS A 55 -8.16 -0.54 -12.11
C HIS A 55 -7.97 -2.07 -12.16
N PRO A 56 -9.04 -2.89 -12.16
CA PRO A 56 -8.92 -4.36 -12.18
C PRO A 56 -8.06 -4.90 -13.32
N LEU A 57 -8.18 -4.31 -14.53
CA LEU A 57 -7.34 -4.70 -15.67
C LEU A 57 -5.83 -4.48 -15.41
N THR A 58 -5.45 -3.49 -14.60
CA THR A 58 -4.05 -3.27 -14.21
C THR A 58 -3.53 -4.35 -13.25
N LEU A 59 -4.41 -5.08 -12.58
CA LEU A 59 -4.05 -6.20 -11.72
C LEU A 59 -4.04 -7.53 -12.47
N GLU A 60 -4.80 -7.62 -13.58
CA GLU A 60 -4.79 -8.76 -14.49
C GLU A 60 -3.55 -8.78 -15.38
N ASP A 61 -3.13 -7.61 -15.87
CA ASP A 61 -1.92 -7.39 -16.67
C ASP A 61 -0.62 -7.69 -15.89
#